data_AF-A0A2M7L0Q0-F1
#
_entry.id   AF-A0A2M7L0Q0-F1
#
_cell.length_a   1.000
_cell.length_b   1.000
_cell.length_c   1.000
_cell.angle_alpha   90.00
_cell.angle_beta   90.00
_cell.angle_gamma   90.00
#
_symmetry.space_group_name_H-M   'P 1'
#
loop_
_entity.id
_entity.type
_entity.pdbx_description
1 polymer ?
#
loop_
_entity_poly.entity_id
_entity_poly.type
_entity_poly.pdbx_seq_one_letter_code
_entity_poly.pdbx_strand_id
1 'polypeptide(L)' 'WDPSKAVVNDRERDYLLGATYFLKGKNAKLQLNLVRKDMDAASPFAASRTQLLINFQTAW' A
#
# COMPACT_ATOMS: atom_id res chain seq x y z
N TRP A 1 3.24 37.33 7.75
CA TRP A 1 3.29 35.86 7.83
C TRP A 1 1.86 35.38 8.00
N ASP A 2 1.32 34.71 6.98
CA ASP A 2 -0.09 34.28 6.93
C ASP A 2 -0.15 32.77 7.22
N PRO A 3 -0.64 32.35 8.40
CA PRO A 3 -0.68 30.95 8.80
C PRO A 3 -1.66 30.11 7.97
N SER A 4 -2.54 30.72 7.16
CA SER A 4 -3.49 30.00 6.29
C SER A 4 -2.84 29.38 5.04
N LYS A 5 -1.58 29.72 4.75
CA LYS A 5 -0.79 29.19 3.63
C LYS A 5 0.26 28.16 4.03
N ALA A 6 0.18 27.62 5.25
CA ALA A 6 0.91 26.40 5.58
C ALA A 6 0.35 25.28 4.70
N VAL A 7 0.98 25.07 3.54
CA VAL A 7 0.75 23.89 2.70
C VAL A 7 1.10 22.70 3.59
N VAL A 8 0.06 22.10 4.17
CA VAL A 8 0.18 20.83 4.89
C VAL A 8 0.60 19.84 3.83
N ASN A 9 1.91 19.58 3.79
CA ASN A 9 2.49 18.63 2.88
C ASN A 9 2.22 17.26 3.49
N ASP A 10 0.95 16.82 3.42
CA ASP A 10 0.51 15.48 3.82
C ASP A 10 1.19 14.49 2.87
N ARG A 11 2.46 14.16 3.17
CA ARG A 11 3.21 13.17 2.42
C ARG A 11 2.70 11.80 2.85
N GLU A 12 1.72 11.27 2.13
CA GLU A 12 1.39 9.85 2.20
C GLU A 12 2.52 9.07 1.54
N ARG A 13 3.09 8.10 2.26
CA ARG A 13 4.11 7.20 1.74
C ARG A 13 3.63 5.76 1.80
N ASP A 14 3.49 5.18 0.63
CA ASP A 14 3.11 3.78 0.47
C ASP A 14 4.37 2.94 0.25
N TYR A 15 4.60 1.97 1.12
CA TYR A 15 5.57 0.91 0.95
C TYR A 15 4.85 -0.36 0.53
N LEU A 16 5.26 -0.93 -0.60
CA LEU A 16 4.70 -2.16 -1.14
C LEU A 16 5.79 -3.22 -1.22
N LEU A 17 5.58 -4.33 -0.50
CA LEU A 17 6.38 -5.53 -0.60
C LEU A 17 5.52 -6.64 -1.19
N GLY A 18 5.90 -7.15 -2.36
CA GLY A 18 5.12 -8.15 -3.10
C GLY A 18 5.91 -9.41 -3.39
N ALA A 19 5.25 -10.56 -3.30
CA ALA A 19 5.72 -11.85 -3.82
C ALA A 19 4.68 -12.41 -4.78
N THR A 20 5.12 -12.83 -5.97
CA THR A 20 4.24 -13.46 -6.97
C THR A 20 4.78 -14.85 -7.30
N TYR A 21 3.90 -15.85 -7.23
CA TYR A 21 4.18 -17.22 -7.60
C TYR A 21 3.32 -17.66 -8.78
N PHE A 22 3.97 -18.13 -9.84
CA PHE A 22 3.31 -18.66 -11.02
C PHE A 22 3.21 -20.17 -10.94
N LEU A 23 1.98 -20.70 -10.96
CA LEU A 23 1.73 -22.13 -10.99
C LEU A 23 1.96 -22.64 -12.41
N LYS A 24 3.18 -23.16 -12.64
CA LYS A 24 3.56 -23.76 -13.93
C LYS A 24 2.54 -24.83 -14.33
N GLY A 25 2.01 -24.73 -15.55
CA GLY A 25 1.07 -25.68 -16.12
C GLY A 25 -0.41 -25.49 -15.74
N LYS A 26 -0.77 -24.47 -14.94
CA LYS A 26 -2.16 -24.24 -14.51
C LYS A 26 -2.75 -22.86 -14.89
N ASN A 27 -2.07 -22.06 -15.73
CA ASN A 27 -2.49 -20.69 -16.08
C ASN A 27 -2.98 -19.88 -14.86
N ALA A 28 -2.31 -20.09 -13.72
CA ALA A 28 -2.72 -19.58 -12.42
C ALA A 28 -1.54 -18.88 -11.76
N LYS A 29 -1.84 -17.83 -10.99
CA LYS A 29 -0.86 -17.13 -10.17
C LYS A 29 -1.42 -16.81 -8.80
N LEU A 30 -0.54 -16.86 -7.82
CA LEU A 30 -0.77 -16.42 -6.45
C LEU A 30 0.09 -15.19 -6.21
N GLN A 31 -0.51 -14.12 -5.68
CA GLN A 31 0.18 -12.88 -5.36
C GLN A 31 -0.10 -12.52 -3.90
N LEU A 32 0.97 -12.27 -3.15
CA LEU A 32 0.95 -11.78 -1.78
C LEU A 32 1.52 -10.37 -1.79
N ASN A 33 0.77 -9.38 -1.33
CA ASN A 33 1.26 -8.02 -1.16
C ASN A 33 1.09 -7.57 0.28
N LEU A 34 2.17 -7.11 0.90
CA LEU A 34 2.15 -6.37 2.14
C LEU A 34 2.25 -4.88 1.79
N VAL A 35 1.25 -4.11 2.19
CA VAL A 35 1.19 -2.67 1.98
C VAL A 35 1.26 -1.97 3.33
N ARG A 36 2.26 -1.12 3.51
CA ARG A 36 2.36 -0.22 4.66
C ARG A 36 2.15 1.19 4.16
N LYS A 37 1.10 1.82 4.64
CA LYS A 37 0.82 3.24 4.38
C LYS A 37 1.25 4.01 5.61
N ASP A 38 2.30 4.81 5.47
CA ASP A 38 2.75 5.74 6.50
C ASP A 38 2.26 7.13 6.15
N MET A 39 1.63 7.78 7.13
CA MET A 39 1.19 9.16 7.04
C MET A 39 2.26 10.01 7.73
N ASP A 40 2.87 10.94 7.00
CA ASP A 40 3.79 11.92 7.59
C ASP A 40 2.95 12.90 8.43
N ALA A 41 3.10 12.81 9.75
CA ALA A 41 2.13 13.34 10.70
C ALA A 41 2.21 14.87 10.80
N ALA A 42 1.44 15.58 9.97
CA ALA A 42 0.96 16.91 10.29
C ALA A 42 -0.36 16.88 11.09
N SER A 43 -1.05 15.74 11.11
CA SER A 43 -2.31 15.54 11.82
C SER A 43 -2.21 14.42 12.86
N PRO A 44 -2.63 14.65 14.13
CA PRO A 44 -2.60 13.63 15.19
C PRO A 44 -3.61 12.49 15.00
N PHE A 45 -4.45 12.55 13.96
CA PHE A 45 -5.44 11.53 13.63
C PHE A 45 -5.03 10.64 12.45
N ALA A 46 -3.87 10.91 11.82
CA ALA A 46 -3.40 10.16 10.67
C ALA A 46 -2.67 8.88 11.14
N ALA A 47 -3.40 7.76 11.20
CA ALA A 47 -2.85 6.48 11.60
C ALA A 47 -2.17 5.77 10.41
N SER A 48 -0.90 5.37 10.56
CA SER A 48 -0.29 4.41 9.65
C SER A 48 -1.03 3.08 9.68
N ARG A 49 -1.23 2.46 8.51
CA ARG A 49 -1.95 1.18 8.38
C ARG A 49 -1.12 0.16 7.62
N THR A 50 -1.24 -1.10 8.05
CA THR A 50 -0.64 -2.24 7.37
C THR A 50 -1.77 -3.11 6.81
N GLN A 51 -1.70 -3.45 5.53
CA GLN A 51 -2.68 -4.28 4.84
C GLN A 51 -1.96 -5.48 4.22
N LEU A 52 -2.48 -6.69 4.47
CA LEU A 52 -2.09 -7.90 3.77
C LEU A 52 -3.13 -8.21 2.69
N LEU A 53 -2.69 -8.24 1.44
CA LEU A 53 -3.53 -8.59 0.29
C LEU A 53 -3.07 -9.92 -0.28
N ILE A 54 -4.02 -10.85 -0.43
CA ILE A 54 -3.80 -12.18 -1.00
C ILE A 54 -4.69 -12.29 -2.23
N ASN A 55 -4.08 -12.41 -3.41
CA ASN A 55 -4.79 -12.51 -4.67
C ASN A 55 -4.47 -13.84 -5.34
N PHE A 56 -5.50 -14.62 -5.65
CA PHE A 56 -5.42 -15.79 -6.50
C PHE A 56 -6.10 -15.48 -7.83
N GLN A 57 -5.41 -15.66 -8.94
CA GLN A 57 -5.94 -15.40 -10.28
C GLN A 57 -5.71 -16.62 -11.18
N THR A 58 -6.74 -17.00 -11.92
CA THR A 58 -6.73 -18.10 -12.90
C THR A 58 -7.28 -17.60 -14.23
N ALA A 59 -6.68 -18.01 -15.35
CA ALA A 59 -7.22 -17.76 -16.69
C ALA A 59 -7.68 -19.09 -17.31
N TRP A 60 -8.92 -19.13 -17.80
CA TRP A 60 -9.56 -20.33 -18.37
C TRP A 60 -9.84 -20.10 -19.84
#